data_AF-A0A6G3XDQ5-F1
#
_entry.id   AF-A0A6G3XDQ5-F1
#
_cell.length_a   1.000
_cell.length_b   1.000
_cell.length_c   1.000
_cell.angle_alpha   90.00
_cell.angle_beta   90.00
_cell.angle_gamma   90.00
#
_symmetry.space_group_name_H-M   'P 1'
#
loop_
_entity.id
_entity.type
_entity.pdbx_description
1 polymer ?
#
loop_
_entity_poly.entity_id
_entity_poly.type
_entity_poly.pdbx_seq_one_letter_code
_entity_poly.pdbx_strand_id
1 'polypeptide(L)'
;IDEEPDTAVSLPLGAGRLTGAWLPDDPAGPDQVRALRRHVRASIARTVGEFARAGRPDHVVATSKTFKQLARIAGAARSTEGLYVQRALSRKALE
;
A
#
# COMPACT_ATOMS: atom_id res chain seq x y z
N ILE A 1 16.10 24.47 -6.42
CA ILE A 1 14.87 23.69 -6.19
C ILE A 1 15.32 22.50 -5.37
N ASP A 2 14.88 22.39 -4.12
CA ASP A 2 15.26 21.24 -3.29
C ASP A 2 14.39 20.06 -3.75
N GLU A 3 15.00 19.12 -4.46
CA GLU A 3 14.32 17.90 -4.96
C GLU A 3 14.34 16.76 -3.92
N GLU A 4 14.85 17.02 -2.72
CA GLU A 4 14.97 16.04 -1.66
C GLU A 4 13.70 15.96 -0.81
N PRO A 5 13.19 14.75 -0.49
CA PRO A 5 12.04 14.61 0.37
C PRO A 5 12.39 14.95 1.83
N ASP A 6 11.47 15.61 2.54
CA ASP A 6 11.62 15.89 3.97
C ASP A 6 11.77 14.62 4.83
N THR A 7 11.16 13.52 4.40
CA THR A 7 11.25 12.21 5.07
C THR A 7 11.06 11.08 4.05
N ALA A 8 11.95 10.10 4.09
CA ALA A 8 11.87 8.91 3.25
C ALA A 8 12.25 7.66 4.05
N VAL A 9 11.41 6.63 3.97
CA VAL A 9 11.69 5.32 4.59
C VAL A 9 11.43 4.19 3.60
N SER A 10 12.20 3.12 3.71
CA SER A 10 12.00 1.89 2.96
C SER A 10 11.84 0.72 3.92
N LEU A 11 10.79 -0.09 3.72
CA LEU A 11 10.49 -1.23 4.56
C LEU A 11 10.50 -2.53 3.74
N PRO A 12 10.95 -3.66 4.32
CA PRO A 12 10.99 -4.95 3.66
C PRO A 12 9.61 -5.63 3.54
N LEU A 13 8.58 -4.89 3.11
CA LEU A 13 7.18 -5.31 3.09
C LEU A 13 6.66 -5.61 1.67
N GLY A 14 7.54 -6.02 0.76
CA GLY A 14 7.17 -6.36 -0.61
C GLY A 14 6.28 -7.61 -0.67
N ALA A 15 5.26 -7.60 -1.55
CA ALA A 15 4.25 -8.66 -1.64
C ALA A 15 4.84 -10.07 -1.78
N GLY A 16 5.81 -10.28 -2.69
CA GLY A 16 6.44 -11.59 -2.87
C GLY A 16 7.19 -12.08 -1.62
N ARG A 17 7.89 -11.18 -0.92
CA ARG A 17 8.59 -11.50 0.34
C ARG A 17 7.60 -11.87 1.44
N LEU A 18 6.52 -11.10 1.56
CA LEU A 18 5.51 -11.33 2.59
C LEU A 18 4.75 -12.63 2.35
N THR A 19 4.32 -12.90 1.11
CA THR A 19 3.60 -14.14 0.79
C THR A 19 4.49 -15.36 1.07
N GLY A 20 5.72 -15.38 0.56
CA GLY A 20 6.61 -16.53 0.75
C GLY A 20 7.02 -16.79 2.21
N ALA A 21 7.12 -15.75 3.04
CA ALA A 21 7.55 -15.91 4.43
C ALA A 21 6.39 -16.09 5.43
N TRP A 22 5.16 -15.67 5.10
CA TRP A 22 4.06 -15.61 6.07
C TRP A 22 2.81 -16.39 5.66
N LEU A 23 2.66 -16.72 4.37
CA LEU A 23 1.47 -17.37 3.81
C LEU A 23 1.88 -18.67 3.09
N PRO A 24 2.32 -19.71 3.83
CA PRO A 24 2.80 -20.97 3.23
C PRO A 24 1.69 -21.84 2.63
N ASP A 25 0.43 -21.64 3.03
CA ASP A 25 -0.71 -22.43 2.55
C ASP A 25 -1.39 -21.77 1.33
N ASP A 26 -2.04 -22.60 0.50
CA ASP A 26 -2.85 -22.15 -0.63
C ASP A 26 -4.25 -22.82 -0.61
N PRO A 27 -5.33 -22.10 -0.22
CA PRO A 27 -5.35 -20.69 0.19
C PRO A 27 -4.80 -20.47 1.60
N ALA A 28 -4.24 -19.29 1.84
CA ALA A 28 -3.74 -18.91 3.16
C ALA A 28 -4.86 -18.91 4.22
N GLY A 29 -4.56 -19.50 5.38
CA GLY A 29 -5.49 -19.57 6.50
C GLY A 29 -5.76 -18.19 7.12
N PRO A 30 -6.93 -17.99 7.76
CA PRO A 30 -7.28 -16.70 8.36
C PRO A 30 -6.31 -16.27 9.47
N ASP A 31 -5.70 -17.21 10.21
CA ASP A 31 -4.69 -16.89 11.23
C ASP A 31 -3.36 -16.42 10.64
N GLN A 32 -2.95 -16.97 9.50
CA GLN A 32 -1.76 -16.51 8.77
C GLN A 32 -1.95 -15.08 8.27
N VAL A 33 -3.12 -14.78 7.70
CA VAL A 33 -3.47 -13.41 7.27
C VAL A 33 -3.50 -12.46 8.47
N ARG A 34 -4.09 -12.87 9.60
CA ARG A 34 -4.07 -12.07 10.84
C ARG A 34 -2.66 -11.81 11.34
N ALA A 35 -1.80 -12.83 11.37
CA ALA A 35 -0.40 -12.72 11.79
C ALA A 35 0.39 -11.77 10.88
N LEU A 36 0.25 -11.93 9.56
CA LEU A 36 0.88 -11.04 8.58
C LEU A 36 0.42 -9.58 8.75
N ARG A 37 -0.89 -9.35 8.93
CA ARG A 37 -1.43 -8.00 9.18
C ARG A 37 -0.83 -7.37 10.45
N ARG A 38 -0.67 -8.14 11.53
CA ARG A 38 0.00 -7.67 12.75
C ARG A 38 1.46 -7.30 12.49
N HIS A 39 2.21 -8.14 11.76
CA HIS A 39 3.60 -7.88 11.41
C HIS A 39 3.77 -6.60 10.57
N VAL A 40 2.95 -6.43 9.53
CA VAL A 40 2.97 -5.23 8.67
C VAL A 40 2.68 -3.98 9.49
N ARG A 41 1.63 -3.99 10.32
CA ARG A 41 1.28 -2.83 11.16
C ARG A 41 2.37 -2.50 12.16
N ALA A 42 2.94 -3.50 12.83
CA ALA A 42 4.04 -3.29 13.76
C ALA A 42 5.28 -2.71 13.07
N SER A 43 5.56 -3.14 11.83
CA SER A 43 6.69 -2.62 11.05
C SER A 43 6.51 -1.16 10.62
N ILE A 44 5.30 -0.78 10.20
CA ILE A 44 4.97 0.62 9.88
C ILE A 44 4.98 1.48 11.15
N ALA A 45 4.45 0.98 12.27
CA ALA A 45 4.37 1.74 13.52
C ALA A 45 5.74 2.21 14.04
N ARG A 46 6.81 1.47 13.73
CA ARG A 46 8.19 1.84 14.10
C ARG A 46 8.71 3.07 13.37
N THR A 47 8.18 3.41 12.19
CA THR A 47 8.68 4.51 11.35
C THR A 47 7.65 5.61 11.10
N VAL A 48 6.35 5.33 11.24
CA VAL A 48 5.27 6.29 10.94
C VAL A 48 5.32 7.56 11.79
N GLY A 49 5.95 7.50 12.97
CA GLY A 49 6.13 8.66 13.84
C GLY A 49 6.95 9.78 13.20
N GLU A 50 7.84 9.46 12.26
CA GLU A 50 8.61 10.45 11.50
C GLU A 50 7.69 11.28 10.58
N PHE A 51 6.78 10.61 9.87
CA PHE A 51 5.80 11.26 8.99
C PHE A 51 4.75 12.06 9.76
N ALA A 52 4.35 11.60 10.95
CA ALA A 52 3.36 12.29 11.78
C ALA A 52 3.81 13.70 12.20
N ARG A 53 5.14 13.95 12.28
CA ARG A 53 5.69 15.27 12.62
C ARG A 53 5.52 16.31 11.51
N ALA A 54 5.36 15.87 10.26
CA ALA A 54 5.11 16.76 9.12
C ALA A 54 3.67 17.29 9.07
N GLY A 55 2.78 16.82 9.97
CA GLY A 55 1.38 17.23 10.01
C GLY A 55 0.49 16.38 9.10
N ARG A 56 -0.74 16.85 8.87
CA ARG A 56 -1.72 16.15 8.04
C ARG A 56 -1.40 16.40 6.56
N PRO A 57 -1.31 15.34 5.72
CA PRO A 57 -1.10 15.53 4.29
C PRO A 57 -2.34 16.12 3.61
N ASP A 58 -2.13 17.05 2.68
CA ASP A 58 -3.18 17.56 1.78
C ASP A 58 -3.58 16.51 0.74
N HIS A 59 -2.60 15.75 0.24
CA HIS A 59 -2.78 14.69 -0.75
C HIS A 59 -1.98 13.45 -0.39
N VAL A 60 -2.57 12.28 -0.68
CA VAL A 60 -1.91 10.98 -0.53
C VAL A 60 -1.93 10.28 -1.88
N VAL A 61 -0.74 9.94 -2.36
CA VAL A 61 -0.56 9.22 -3.63
C VAL A 61 0.01 7.84 -3.31
N ALA A 62 -0.45 6.83 -4.03
CA ALA A 62 0.09 5.48 -3.95
C ALA A 62 0.45 4.99 -5.35
N THR A 63 1.60 4.34 -5.48
CA THR A 63 2.14 3.87 -6.76
C THR A 63 2.31 2.35 -6.76
N SER A 64 2.72 1.80 -7.90
CA SER A 64 2.98 0.37 -8.12
C SER A 64 1.75 -0.51 -8.44
N LYS A 65 2.03 -1.77 -8.76
CA LYS A 65 1.06 -2.73 -9.31
C LYS A 65 -0.09 -3.04 -8.34
N THR A 66 0.18 -3.17 -7.04
CA THR A 66 -0.84 -3.48 -6.02
C THR A 66 -1.98 -2.46 -6.05
N PHE A 67 -1.67 -1.16 -5.93
CA PHE A 67 -2.68 -0.11 -5.95
C PHE A 67 -3.38 -0.01 -7.30
N LYS A 68 -2.65 -0.16 -8.42
CA LYS A 68 -3.23 -0.20 -9.77
C LYS A 68 -4.24 -1.35 -9.91
N GLN A 69 -3.92 -2.54 -9.41
CA GLN A 69 -4.79 -3.71 -9.49
C GLN A 69 -6.01 -3.55 -8.59
N LEU A 70 -5.83 -3.10 -7.34
CA LEU A 70 -6.94 -2.82 -6.44
C LEU A 70 -7.89 -1.77 -7.01
N ALA A 71 -7.36 -0.66 -7.52
CA ALA A 71 -8.17 0.36 -8.19
C ALA A 71 -8.96 -0.24 -9.37
N ARG A 72 -8.32 -1.10 -10.17
CA ARG A 72 -8.98 -1.74 -11.30
C ARG A 72 -10.09 -2.70 -10.89
N ILE A 73 -9.87 -3.51 -9.84
CA ILE A 73 -10.88 -4.41 -9.26
C ILE A 73 -12.06 -3.58 -8.71
N ALA A 74 -11.76 -2.44 -8.09
CA ALA A 74 -12.73 -1.47 -7.60
C ALA A 74 -13.38 -0.59 -8.70
N GLY A 75 -13.18 -0.90 -9.98
CA GLY A 75 -13.88 -0.24 -11.10
C GLY A 75 -13.16 0.94 -11.75
N ALA A 76 -11.93 1.28 -11.35
CA ALA A 76 -11.18 2.36 -12.00
C ALA A 76 -10.88 2.06 -13.49
N ALA A 77 -10.81 3.12 -14.28
CA ALA A 77 -10.54 3.07 -15.72
C ALA A 77 -9.24 2.31 -16.07
N ARG A 78 -9.26 1.57 -17.19
CA ARG A 78 -8.10 0.86 -17.74
C ARG A 78 -7.03 1.86 -18.19
N SER A 79 -5.79 1.40 -18.32
CA SER A 79 -4.70 2.23 -18.88
C SER A 79 -4.95 2.62 -20.34
N THR A 80 -5.67 1.79 -21.10
CA THR A 80 -6.03 2.05 -22.50
C THR A 80 -7.01 3.19 -22.68
N GLU A 81 -7.68 3.65 -21.61
CA GLU A 81 -8.63 4.77 -21.66
C GLU A 81 -7.93 6.14 -21.64
N GLY A 82 -6.60 6.17 -21.57
CA GLY A 82 -5.80 7.39 -21.70
C GLY A 82 -4.94 7.69 -20.47
N LEU A 83 -3.87 8.44 -20.69
CA LEU A 83 -2.87 8.78 -19.66
C LEU A 83 -3.45 9.69 -18.58
N TYR A 84 -4.30 10.64 -18.95
CA TYR A 84 -4.83 11.67 -18.05
C TYR A 84 -6.13 11.30 -17.34
N VAL A 85 -6.65 10.09 -17.56
CA VAL A 85 -7.87 9.64 -16.87
C VAL A 85 -7.60 9.48 -15.38
N GLN A 86 -8.41 10.16 -14.57
CA GLN A 86 -8.34 10.08 -13.12
C GLN A 86 -8.68 8.66 -12.63
N ARG A 87 -7.85 8.13 -11.73
CA ARG A 87 -8.01 6.80 -11.14
C ARG A 87 -7.93 6.93 -9.63
N ALA A 88 -9.08 6.76 -8.98
CA ALA A 88 -9.18 6.81 -7.54
C ALA A 88 -9.40 5.41 -6.97
N LEU A 89 -8.83 5.17 -5.80
CA LEU A 89 -9.15 4.01 -4.98
C LEU A 89 -9.59 4.53 -3.60
N SER A 90 -10.84 4.26 -3.24
CA SER A 90 -11.33 4.60 -1.90
C SER A 90 -11.28 3.37 -1.01
N ARG A 91 -11.10 3.58 0.30
CA ARG A 91 -11.19 2.49 1.27
C ARG A 91 -12.55 1.79 1.22
N LYS A 92 -13.64 2.56 1.07
CA LYS A 92 -15.01 2.00 0.96
C LYS A 92 -15.15 1.03 -0.21
N ALA A 93 -14.40 1.22 -1.29
CA ALA A 93 -14.44 0.31 -2.44
C ALA A 93 -13.62 -0.98 -2.24
N LEU A 94 -12.95 -1.15 -1.09
CA LEU A 94 -12.19 -2.34 -0.70
C LEU A 94 -12.88 -3.18 0.37
N GLU A 95 -14.05 -2.74 0.85
CA GLU A 95 -14.88 -3.39 1.88
C GLU A 95 -16.12 -3.99 1.21
#